data_AF-A0A7S1DC79-F1
#
_entry.id   AF-A0A7S1DC79-F1
#
_cell.length_a   1.000
_cell.length_b   1.000
_cell.length_c   1.000
_cell.angle_alpha   90.00
_cell.angle_beta   90.00
_cell.angle_gamma   90.00
#
_symmetry.space_group_name_H-M   'P 1'
#
loop_
_entity.id
_entity.type
_entity.pdbx_description
1 polymer ?
#
loop_
_entity_poly.entity_id
_entity_poly.type
_entity_poly.pdbx_seq_one_letter_code
_entity_poly.pdbx_strand_id
1 'polypeptide(L)'
;DPTVDSGILYFFGENTNSTRLGKSPKNRKWLERAYSLGVLEYLKEKPTICSGSTMGEQIALEAYLRAMVNEWDETHIFMKGADQGFHNYLYYTNKLQRVHEIRSIKVFEQGMGIINNLGALRKLKLSELGLYSKETKEVFNWDGSLSPVVHQWDRDAELFHHTDSKLLPAYKAAWQEYLESSKGRIDR
;
A
#
# COMPACT_ATOMS: atom_id res chain seq x y z
N ASP A 1 10.02 -11.13 -25.10
CA ASP A 1 10.40 -10.47 -26.36
C ASP A 1 10.75 -9.02 -26.02
N PRO A 2 12.01 -8.58 -26.21
CA PRO A 2 12.44 -7.21 -25.91
C PRO A 2 11.76 -6.14 -26.78
N THR A 3 10.93 -6.51 -27.77
CA THR A 3 10.12 -5.57 -28.57
C THR A 3 8.70 -5.35 -28.02
N VAL A 4 8.28 -6.07 -26.99
CA VAL A 4 6.97 -5.88 -26.36
C VAL A 4 7.08 -4.86 -25.25
N ASP A 5 6.45 -3.70 -25.46
CA ASP A 5 6.34 -2.65 -24.45
C ASP A 5 5.61 -3.24 -23.24
N SER A 6 6.36 -3.47 -22.15
CA SER A 6 5.88 -4.17 -20.97
C SER A 6 6.71 -3.74 -19.77
N GLY A 7 6.07 -3.68 -18.61
CA GLY A 7 6.67 -3.09 -17.42
C GLY A 7 6.63 -3.94 -16.16
N ILE A 8 7.29 -3.47 -15.11
CA ILE A 8 7.34 -4.11 -13.78
C ILE A 8 6.32 -3.46 -12.85
N LEU A 9 5.56 -4.29 -12.12
CA LEU A 9 4.76 -3.87 -10.97
C LEU A 9 5.47 -4.24 -9.67
N TYR A 10 5.32 -3.36 -8.69
CA TYR A 10 5.82 -3.52 -7.33
C TYR A 10 4.66 -3.41 -6.37
N PHE A 11 4.40 -4.49 -5.64
CA PHE A 11 3.41 -4.50 -4.56
C PHE A 11 4.09 -4.63 -3.20
N PHE A 12 3.40 -4.19 -2.16
CA PHE A 12 3.95 -4.12 -0.81
C PHE A 12 3.01 -4.80 0.19
N GLY A 13 3.58 -5.76 0.91
CA GLY A 13 2.88 -6.59 1.87
C GLY A 13 2.54 -5.85 3.15
N GLU A 14 1.54 -6.36 3.85
CA GLU A 14 1.30 -6.11 5.27
C GLU A 14 2.04 -7.16 6.10
N ASN A 15 2.20 -6.91 7.40
CA ASN A 15 2.88 -7.85 8.29
C ASN A 15 2.16 -9.21 8.37
N THR A 16 2.81 -10.28 7.90
CA THR A 16 2.23 -11.62 7.71
C THR A 16 1.89 -12.35 9.01
N ASN A 17 2.56 -12.00 10.11
CA ASN A 17 2.28 -12.53 11.44
C ASN A 17 1.03 -11.84 12.04
N SER A 18 0.86 -10.55 11.75
CA SER A 18 -0.25 -9.75 12.26
C SER A 18 -1.53 -9.99 11.48
N THR A 19 -1.47 -10.10 10.16
CA THR A 19 -2.64 -10.27 9.29
C THR A 19 -2.41 -11.26 8.14
N ARG A 20 -3.52 -11.89 7.74
CA ARG A 20 -3.70 -12.68 6.51
C ARG A 20 -5.08 -12.36 5.95
N LEU A 21 -5.37 -12.73 4.71
CA LEU A 21 -6.67 -12.45 4.09
C LEU A 21 -7.84 -13.03 4.91
N GLY A 22 -7.66 -14.22 5.47
CA GLY A 22 -8.63 -14.88 6.34
C GLY A 22 -8.69 -14.37 7.77
N LYS A 23 -7.62 -13.74 8.28
CA LYS A 23 -7.54 -13.29 9.68
C LYS A 23 -8.19 -11.91 9.87
N SER A 24 -8.15 -11.05 8.85
CA SER A 24 -8.74 -9.72 8.89
C SER A 24 -10.24 -9.76 8.55
N PRO A 25 -11.14 -9.33 9.45
CA PRO A 25 -12.58 -9.30 9.18
C PRO A 25 -12.96 -8.50 7.92
N LYS A 26 -12.18 -7.46 7.60
CA LYS A 26 -12.39 -6.66 6.39
C LYS A 26 -12.00 -7.43 5.13
N ASN A 27 -10.81 -8.03 5.10
CA ASN A 27 -10.35 -8.83 3.95
C ASN A 27 -11.30 -9.99 3.66
N ARG A 28 -11.74 -10.69 4.70
CA ARG A 28 -12.76 -11.75 4.56
C ARG A 28 -14.01 -11.22 3.85
N LYS A 29 -14.55 -10.12 4.35
CA LYS A 29 -15.78 -9.52 3.83
C LYS A 29 -15.62 -9.02 2.39
N TRP A 30 -14.47 -8.45 2.04
CA TRP A 30 -14.19 -8.00 0.68
C TRP A 30 -14.17 -9.19 -0.30
N LEU A 31 -13.44 -10.25 0.01
CA LEU A 31 -13.34 -11.43 -0.87
C LEU A 31 -14.65 -12.21 -0.97
N GLU A 32 -15.31 -12.44 0.17
CA GLU A 32 -16.57 -13.18 0.22
C GLU A 32 -17.66 -12.49 -0.60
N ARG A 33 -17.80 -11.17 -0.44
CA ARG A 33 -18.86 -10.41 -1.11
C ARG A 33 -18.55 -10.06 -2.56
N ALA A 34 -17.27 -9.91 -2.92
CA ALA A 34 -16.91 -9.64 -4.31
C ALA A 34 -16.98 -10.92 -5.15
N TYR A 35 -16.59 -12.07 -4.60
CA TYR A 35 -16.38 -13.28 -5.40
C TYR A 35 -17.21 -14.47 -4.93
N SER A 36 -16.89 -15.01 -3.74
CA SER A 36 -17.63 -16.10 -3.10
C SER A 36 -16.93 -16.54 -1.82
N LEU A 37 -17.65 -17.31 -1.00
CA LEU A 37 -17.04 -18.05 0.11
C LEU A 37 -15.93 -19.01 -0.36
N GLY A 38 -16.09 -19.65 -1.53
CA GLY A 38 -15.07 -20.54 -2.08
C GLY A 38 -13.75 -19.83 -2.39
N VAL A 39 -13.82 -18.62 -2.93
CA VAL A 39 -12.63 -17.76 -3.17
C VAL A 39 -12.00 -17.33 -1.85
N LEU A 40 -12.81 -16.96 -0.85
CA LEU A 40 -12.28 -16.67 0.49
C LEU A 40 -11.53 -17.87 1.05
N GLU A 41 -12.11 -19.06 1.04
CA GLU A 41 -11.48 -20.27 1.56
C GLU A 41 -10.17 -20.62 0.83
N TYR A 42 -10.11 -20.42 -0.48
CA TYR A 42 -8.90 -20.61 -1.28
C TYR A 42 -7.79 -19.62 -0.91
N LEU A 43 -8.14 -18.37 -0.59
CA LEU A 43 -7.19 -17.28 -0.36
C LEU A 43 -6.88 -16.99 1.11
N LYS A 44 -7.64 -17.56 2.07
CA LYS A 44 -7.62 -17.14 3.48
C LYS A 44 -6.23 -17.19 4.14
N GLU A 45 -5.38 -18.14 3.76
CA GLU A 45 -4.04 -18.29 4.32
C GLU A 45 -2.99 -17.40 3.66
N LYS A 46 -3.33 -16.73 2.55
CA LYS A 46 -2.38 -15.86 1.86
C LYS A 46 -2.09 -14.58 2.67
N PRO A 47 -0.84 -14.08 2.62
CA PRO A 47 -0.51 -12.75 3.12
C PRO A 47 -1.45 -11.67 2.58
N THR A 48 -1.61 -10.57 3.32
CA THR A 48 -2.30 -9.39 2.77
C THR A 48 -1.27 -8.52 2.06
N ILE A 49 -1.56 -8.14 0.83
CA ILE A 49 -0.79 -7.14 0.07
C ILE A 49 -1.60 -5.86 0.00
N CYS A 50 -1.05 -4.73 0.44
CA CYS A 50 -1.80 -3.47 0.56
C CYS A 50 -1.97 -2.82 -0.82
N SER A 51 -3.23 -2.64 -1.23
CA SER A 51 -3.59 -2.01 -2.51
C SER A 51 -3.22 -0.52 -2.57
N GLY A 52 -3.21 0.16 -1.42
CA GLY A 52 -2.84 1.58 -1.28
C GLY A 52 -1.34 1.85 -1.40
N SER A 53 -0.51 0.80 -1.47
CA SER A 53 0.92 0.86 -1.70
C SER A 53 1.23 0.02 -2.94
N THR A 54 1.17 0.66 -4.10
CA THR A 54 1.45 0.03 -5.41
C THR A 54 2.33 0.98 -6.22
N MET A 55 3.35 0.44 -6.87
CA MET A 55 4.23 1.19 -7.77
C MET A 55 4.50 0.38 -9.04
N GLY A 56 4.96 1.04 -10.09
CA GLY A 56 5.32 0.34 -11.31
C GLY A 56 5.72 1.27 -12.43
N GLU A 57 6.25 0.67 -13.50
CA GLU A 57 6.41 1.34 -14.79
C GLU A 57 5.02 1.66 -15.37
N GLN A 58 4.88 2.81 -16.03
CA GLN A 58 3.58 3.37 -16.42
C GLN A 58 2.68 2.36 -17.14
N ILE A 59 3.21 1.67 -18.15
CA ILE A 59 2.46 0.70 -18.96
C ILE A 59 1.88 -0.46 -18.11
N ALA A 60 2.64 -0.96 -17.14
CA ALA A 60 2.20 -2.03 -16.26
C ALA A 60 1.20 -1.54 -15.22
N LEU A 61 1.39 -0.31 -14.71
CA LEU A 61 0.50 0.31 -13.74
C LEU A 61 -0.87 0.62 -14.36
N GLU A 62 -0.91 1.16 -15.57
CA GLU A 62 -2.15 1.40 -16.31
C GLU A 62 -2.90 0.09 -16.57
N ALA A 63 -2.20 -0.99 -16.96
CA ALA A 63 -2.81 -2.30 -17.15
C ALA A 63 -3.38 -2.88 -15.84
N TYR A 64 -2.66 -2.73 -14.73
CA TYR A 64 -3.17 -3.09 -13.40
C TYR A 64 -4.42 -2.29 -13.02
N LEU A 65 -4.46 -0.98 -13.28
CA LEU A 65 -5.62 -0.14 -13.00
C LEU A 65 -6.84 -0.56 -13.83
N ARG A 66 -6.65 -0.88 -15.12
CA ARG A 66 -7.73 -1.44 -15.95
C ARG A 66 -8.26 -2.76 -15.39
N ALA A 67 -7.38 -3.65 -14.93
CA ALA A 67 -7.80 -4.89 -14.27
C ALA A 67 -8.60 -4.62 -12.99
N MET A 68 -8.19 -3.66 -12.16
CA MET A 68 -8.92 -3.26 -10.94
C MET A 68 -10.33 -2.73 -11.25
N VAL A 69 -10.46 -1.90 -12.30
CA VAL A 69 -11.76 -1.41 -12.79
C VAL A 69 -12.61 -2.58 -13.29
N ASN A 70 -12.03 -3.50 -14.06
CA ASN A 70 -12.74 -4.68 -14.56
C ASN A 70 -13.25 -5.56 -13.40
N GLU A 71 -12.50 -5.72 -12.31
CA GLU A 71 -13.01 -6.46 -11.14
C GLU A 71 -14.22 -5.76 -10.49
N TRP A 72 -14.29 -4.44 -10.52
CA TRP A 72 -15.50 -3.73 -10.11
C TRP A 72 -16.66 -3.97 -11.08
N ASP A 73 -16.41 -3.88 -12.40
CA ASP A 73 -17.42 -4.14 -13.44
C ASP A 73 -17.98 -5.57 -13.36
N GLU A 74 -17.16 -6.57 -13.04
CA GLU A 74 -17.62 -7.95 -12.89
C GLU A 74 -18.44 -8.16 -11.61
N THR A 75 -17.96 -7.61 -10.50
CA THR A 75 -18.51 -7.92 -9.16
C THR A 75 -19.63 -6.98 -8.73
N HIS A 76 -19.72 -5.79 -9.34
CA HIS A 76 -20.67 -4.72 -9.02
C HIS A 76 -20.73 -4.35 -7.52
N ILE A 77 -19.67 -4.65 -6.77
CA ILE A 77 -19.68 -4.47 -5.32
C ILE A 77 -19.49 -2.99 -4.97
N PHE A 78 -20.43 -2.45 -4.20
CA PHE A 78 -20.30 -1.11 -3.63
C PHE A 78 -19.93 -1.20 -2.15
N MET A 79 -18.62 -1.27 -1.88
CA MET A 79 -18.11 -1.36 -0.51
C MET A 79 -16.81 -0.59 -0.33
N LYS A 80 -16.72 0.16 0.77
CA LYS A 80 -15.48 0.83 1.17
C LYS A 80 -14.33 -0.19 1.31
N GLY A 81 -13.24 0.06 0.61
CA GLY A 81 -12.05 -0.79 0.62
C GLY A 81 -12.13 -2.03 -0.26
N ALA A 82 -13.10 -2.13 -1.18
CA ALA A 82 -13.22 -3.28 -2.09
C ALA A 82 -11.99 -3.46 -3.00
N ASP A 83 -11.31 -2.36 -3.33
CA ASP A 83 -10.01 -2.34 -4.01
C ASP A 83 -8.97 -3.27 -3.34
N GLN A 84 -8.94 -3.29 -2.01
CA GLN A 84 -8.07 -4.19 -1.25
C GLN A 84 -8.39 -5.68 -1.52
N GLY A 85 -9.66 -6.02 -1.74
CA GLY A 85 -10.09 -7.36 -2.15
C GLY A 85 -9.71 -7.69 -3.60
N PHE A 86 -10.00 -6.77 -4.53
CA PHE A 86 -9.67 -6.92 -5.95
C PHE A 86 -8.17 -7.12 -6.17
N HIS A 87 -7.36 -6.28 -5.53
CA HIS A 87 -5.90 -6.33 -5.60
C HIS A 87 -5.34 -7.71 -5.22
N ASN A 88 -5.76 -8.25 -4.08
CA ASN A 88 -5.29 -9.55 -3.60
C ASN A 88 -5.84 -10.70 -4.46
N TYR A 89 -7.09 -10.60 -4.92
CA TYR A 89 -7.67 -11.60 -5.82
C TYR A 89 -6.92 -11.65 -7.15
N LEU A 90 -6.71 -10.50 -7.81
CA LEU A 90 -5.99 -10.37 -9.07
C LEU A 90 -4.57 -10.95 -9.00
N TYR A 91 -3.85 -10.65 -7.92
CA TYR A 91 -2.52 -11.20 -7.70
C TYR A 91 -2.54 -12.71 -7.44
N TYR A 92 -3.29 -13.18 -6.43
CA TYR A 92 -3.23 -14.58 -6.00
C TYR A 92 -3.91 -15.57 -6.93
N THR A 93 -4.81 -15.11 -7.81
CA THR A 93 -5.38 -15.94 -8.88
C THR A 93 -4.54 -15.92 -10.17
N ASN A 94 -3.40 -15.22 -10.16
CA ASN A 94 -2.50 -15.05 -11.30
C ASN A 94 -3.17 -14.37 -12.52
N LYS A 95 -4.28 -13.64 -12.33
CA LYS A 95 -4.92 -12.88 -13.41
C LYS A 95 -3.99 -11.84 -14.01
N LEU A 96 -3.15 -11.20 -13.19
CA LEU A 96 -2.16 -10.21 -13.64
C LEU A 96 -0.95 -10.82 -14.36
N GLN A 97 -0.63 -12.10 -14.15
CA GLN A 97 0.51 -12.74 -14.81
C GLN A 97 0.26 -13.04 -16.29
N ARG A 98 -0.99 -12.94 -16.74
CA ARG A 98 -1.40 -13.18 -18.13
C ARG A 98 -1.57 -11.89 -18.94
N VAL A 99 -1.27 -10.74 -18.34
CA VAL A 99 -1.41 -9.42 -18.96
C VAL A 99 -0.11 -9.07 -19.65
N HIS A 100 -0.15 -8.84 -20.97
CA HIS A 100 1.06 -8.67 -21.78
C HIS A 100 1.89 -7.43 -21.41
N GLU A 101 1.22 -6.38 -20.94
CA GLU A 101 1.82 -5.13 -20.46
C GLU A 101 2.56 -5.30 -19.13
N ILE A 102 2.32 -6.40 -18.40
CA ILE A 102 2.94 -6.69 -17.11
C ILE A 102 4.01 -7.77 -17.32
N ARG A 103 5.26 -7.34 -17.47
CA ARG A 103 6.43 -8.23 -17.60
C ARG A 103 6.70 -9.03 -16.33
N SER A 104 6.58 -8.41 -15.17
CA SER A 104 6.78 -9.08 -13.88
C SER A 104 6.13 -8.31 -12.74
N ILE A 105 5.82 -9.05 -11.66
CA ILE A 105 5.31 -8.49 -10.41
C ILE A 105 6.30 -8.86 -9.31
N LYS A 106 6.82 -7.84 -8.62
CA LYS A 106 7.67 -8.00 -7.44
C LYS A 106 6.86 -7.63 -6.20
N VAL A 107 6.86 -8.51 -5.21
CA VAL A 107 6.17 -8.25 -3.93
C VAL A 107 7.22 -8.11 -2.84
N PHE A 108 7.20 -6.99 -2.14
CA PHE A 108 8.03 -6.78 -0.96
C PHE A 108 7.25 -7.14 0.30
N GLU A 109 7.91 -7.80 1.24
CA GLU A 109 7.35 -7.99 2.57
C GLU A 109 7.30 -6.67 3.33
N GLN A 110 6.39 -6.55 4.31
CA GLN A 110 6.32 -5.37 5.17
C GLN A 110 7.67 -5.12 5.84
N GLY A 111 8.13 -3.88 5.84
CA GLY A 111 9.43 -3.49 6.44
C GLY A 111 10.63 -3.86 5.58
N MET A 112 10.41 -4.17 4.30
CA MET A 112 11.47 -4.37 3.29
C MET A 112 11.24 -3.42 2.11
N GLY A 113 12.34 -2.97 1.49
CA GLY A 113 12.28 -2.11 0.32
C GLY A 113 11.90 -0.66 0.65
N ILE A 114 11.17 -0.02 -0.27
CA ILE A 114 10.97 1.44 -0.25
C ILE A 114 9.70 1.91 0.45
N ILE A 115 8.69 1.06 0.61
CA ILE A 115 7.43 1.39 1.32
C ILE A 115 7.23 0.44 2.48
N ASN A 116 7.06 1.00 3.68
CA ASN A 116 6.77 0.26 4.90
C ASN A 116 5.30 0.45 5.31
N ASN A 117 4.50 -0.62 5.17
CA ASN A 117 3.08 -0.63 5.51
C ASN A 117 2.87 -0.94 7.00
N LEU A 118 2.28 0.01 7.74
CA LEU A 118 2.08 -0.13 9.19
C LEU A 118 0.64 -0.52 9.58
N GLY A 119 -0.27 -0.64 8.61
CA GLY A 119 -1.70 -0.88 8.82
C GLY A 119 -2.01 -2.08 9.71
N ALA A 120 -1.38 -3.21 9.45
CA ALA A 120 -1.56 -4.43 10.22
C ALA A 120 -0.97 -4.38 11.64
N LEU A 121 -0.05 -3.44 11.91
CA LEU A 121 0.69 -3.35 13.17
C LEU A 121 -0.01 -2.52 14.24
N ARG A 122 -1.21 -1.97 13.98
CA ARG A 122 -1.96 -1.05 14.88
C ARG A 122 -2.14 -1.49 16.35
N LYS A 123 -1.94 -2.77 16.67
CA LYS A 123 -2.07 -3.32 18.04
C LYS A 123 -0.72 -3.50 18.74
N LEU A 124 0.36 -3.34 18.01
CA LEU A 124 1.73 -3.48 18.47
C LEU A 124 2.33 -2.08 18.59
N LYS A 125 3.24 -1.89 19.54
CA LYS A 125 3.99 -0.64 19.65
C LYS A 125 5.20 -0.70 18.75
N LEU A 126 5.27 0.19 17.77
CA LEU A 126 6.35 0.17 16.77
C LEU A 126 7.74 0.33 17.41
N SER A 127 7.85 1.09 18.50
CA SER A 127 9.11 1.24 19.24
C SER A 127 9.59 -0.05 19.88
N GLU A 128 8.67 -0.90 20.36
CA GLU A 128 9.02 -2.20 20.95
C GLU A 128 9.45 -3.21 19.88
N LEU A 129 9.04 -2.98 18.63
CA LEU A 129 9.46 -3.78 17.47
C LEU A 129 10.78 -3.28 16.84
N GLY A 130 11.36 -2.19 17.35
CA GLY A 130 12.54 -1.55 16.75
C GLY A 130 12.25 -0.82 15.43
N LEU A 131 10.97 -0.64 15.06
CA LEU A 131 10.57 0.03 13.83
C LEU A 131 10.41 1.55 13.98
N TYR A 132 10.43 2.08 15.19
CA TYR A 132 10.23 3.51 15.45
C TYR A 132 11.13 4.02 16.57
N SER A 133 11.91 5.06 16.28
CA SER A 133 12.74 5.75 17.28
C SER A 133 11.95 6.85 17.96
N LYS A 134 11.78 6.74 19.29
CA LYS A 134 11.13 7.80 20.06
C LYS A 134 11.99 9.06 20.19
N GLU A 135 13.30 8.96 19.99
CA GLU A 135 14.22 10.08 20.08
C GLU A 135 14.21 10.87 18.76
N THR A 136 14.50 10.20 17.65
CA THR A 136 14.62 10.84 16.33
C THR A 136 13.29 10.97 15.59
N LYS A 137 12.24 10.27 16.04
CA LYS A 137 10.91 10.21 15.40
C LYS A 137 10.93 9.56 14.02
N GLU A 138 11.97 8.80 13.73
CA GLU A 138 12.18 8.09 12.47
C GLU A 138 11.59 6.68 12.51
N VAL A 139 11.16 6.19 11.35
CA VAL A 139 10.63 4.83 11.15
C VAL A 139 11.64 4.03 10.34
N PHE A 140 11.89 2.80 10.75
CA PHE A 140 12.90 1.91 10.18
C PHE A 140 12.28 0.68 9.53
N ASN A 141 12.99 0.14 8.55
CA ASN A 141 12.78 -1.19 7.99
C ASN A 141 13.35 -2.26 8.94
N TRP A 142 13.07 -3.54 8.67
CA TRP A 142 13.56 -4.64 9.51
C TRP A 142 15.08 -4.82 9.50
N ASP A 143 15.75 -4.34 8.45
CA ASP A 143 17.21 -4.34 8.34
C ASP A 143 17.89 -3.15 9.04
N GLY A 144 17.10 -2.31 9.73
CA GLY A 144 17.58 -1.11 10.40
C GLY A 144 17.82 0.09 9.48
N SER A 145 17.56 -0.03 8.17
CA SER A 145 17.57 1.13 7.27
C SER A 145 16.37 2.04 7.54
N LEU A 146 16.53 3.34 7.28
CA LEU A 146 15.43 4.30 7.36
C LEU A 146 14.38 3.96 6.31
N SER A 147 13.10 3.87 6.69
CA SER A 147 12.00 3.63 5.75
C SER A 147 11.77 4.88 4.89
N PRO A 148 11.98 4.83 3.55
CA PRO A 148 11.82 6.00 2.69
C PRO A 148 10.38 6.50 2.61
N VAL A 149 9.41 5.56 2.60
CA VAL A 149 7.99 5.85 2.62
C VAL A 149 7.32 5.07 3.75
N VAL A 150 6.65 5.79 4.64
CA VAL A 150 5.87 5.20 5.74
C VAL A 150 4.38 5.28 5.38
N HIS A 151 3.77 4.14 5.09
CA HIS A 151 2.35 4.08 4.72
C HIS A 151 1.49 3.71 5.94
N GLN A 152 0.32 4.37 6.06
CA GLN A 152 -0.60 4.22 7.19
C GLN A 152 0.05 4.53 8.56
N TRP A 153 0.92 5.55 8.61
CA TRP A 153 1.58 6.03 9.83
C TRP A 153 0.59 6.41 10.94
N ASP A 154 -0.63 6.80 10.57
CA ASP A 154 -1.72 7.20 11.46
C ASP A 154 -2.34 6.02 12.26
N ARG A 155 -1.73 4.83 12.17
CA ARG A 155 -2.15 3.62 12.90
C ARG A 155 -1.36 3.39 14.19
N ASP A 156 -0.28 4.15 14.40
CA ASP A 156 0.44 4.23 15.67
C ASP A 156 0.15 5.57 16.35
N ALA A 157 -0.18 5.56 17.63
CA ALA A 157 -0.64 6.76 18.34
C ALA A 157 0.49 7.79 18.56
N GLU A 158 1.73 7.34 18.80
CA GLU A 158 2.86 8.24 19.02
C GLU A 158 3.28 8.90 17.71
N LEU A 159 3.39 8.10 16.65
CA LEU A 159 3.71 8.58 15.31
C LEU A 159 2.60 9.49 14.77
N PHE A 160 1.34 9.15 15.02
CA PHE A 160 0.21 9.99 14.67
C PHE A 160 0.32 11.35 15.34
N HIS A 161 0.47 11.38 16.67
CA HIS A 161 0.54 12.62 17.42
C HIS A 161 1.72 13.49 17.00
N HIS A 162 2.90 12.90 16.78
CA HIS A 162 4.06 13.65 16.30
C HIS A 162 3.81 14.26 14.92
N THR A 163 3.31 13.47 13.98
CA THR A 163 3.08 13.91 12.59
C THR A 163 1.99 14.99 12.53
N ASP A 164 0.87 14.78 13.20
CA ASP A 164 -0.28 15.68 13.18
C ASP A 164 0.00 17.01 13.91
N SER A 165 0.64 16.95 15.09
CA SER A 165 0.85 18.15 15.92
C SER A 165 2.12 18.94 15.58
N LYS A 166 3.10 18.33 14.92
CA LYS A 166 4.41 18.96 14.63
C LYS A 166 4.70 19.06 13.13
N LEU A 167 4.71 17.92 12.43
CA LEU A 167 5.17 17.88 11.04
C LEU A 167 4.18 18.54 10.08
N LEU A 168 2.88 18.21 10.16
CA LEU A 168 1.88 18.77 9.26
C LEU A 168 1.77 20.31 9.36
N PRO A 169 1.74 20.93 10.56
CA PRO A 169 1.79 22.39 10.68
C PRO A 169 3.05 23.00 10.08
N ALA A 170 4.23 22.39 10.31
CA ALA A 170 5.50 22.86 9.76
C ALA A 170 5.51 22.79 8.22
N TYR A 171 5.08 21.67 7.63
CA TYR A 171 4.96 21.54 6.18
C TYR A 171 3.94 22.50 5.58
N LYS A 172 2.82 22.73 6.26
CA LYS A 172 1.83 23.71 5.83
C LYS A 172 2.43 25.11 5.82
N ALA A 173 3.16 25.50 6.87
CA ALA A 173 3.83 26.80 6.94
C ALA A 173 4.87 26.97 5.83
N ALA A 174 5.76 25.99 5.65
CA ALA A 174 6.78 26.00 4.60
C ALA A 174 6.17 26.05 3.19
N TRP A 175 5.05 25.35 2.96
CA TRP A 175 4.33 25.42 1.69
C TRP A 175 3.72 26.80 1.44
N GLN A 176 3.14 27.45 2.45
CA GLN A 176 2.61 28.81 2.29
C GLN A 176 3.73 29.82 1.97
N GLU A 177 4.87 29.72 2.67
CA GLU A 177 6.05 30.55 2.39
C GLU A 177 6.59 30.34 0.96
N TYR A 178 6.61 29.09 0.50
CA TYR A 178 6.96 28.76 -0.89
C TYR A 178 6.00 29.42 -1.89
N LEU A 179 4.69 29.37 -1.64
CA LEU A 179 3.69 30.00 -2.52
C LEU A 179 3.84 31.52 -2.56
N GLU A 180 4.08 32.16 -1.42
CA GLU A 180 4.28 33.60 -1.32
C GLU A 180 5.55 34.04 -2.06
N SER A 181 6.67 33.33 -1.87
CA SER A 181 7.93 33.62 -2.57
C SER A 181 7.88 33.33 -4.08
N SER A 182 7.04 32.38 -4.51
CA SER A 182 6.88 32.02 -5.92
C SER A 182 5.98 32.98 -6.69
N LYS A 183 4.99 33.62 -6.03
CA LYS A 183 4.17 34.68 -6.65
C LYS A 183 5.02 35.86 -7.15
N GLY A 184 6.05 36.26 -6.40
CA GLY A 184 6.98 37.32 -6.81
C GLY A 184 7.89 36.97 -8.00
N ARG A 185 7.89 35.71 -8.48
CA ARG A 185 8.65 35.27 -9.66
C ARG A 185 7.83 35.17 -10.94
N ILE A 186 6.49 35.10 -10.85
CA ILE A 186 5.62 34.99 -12.02
C ILE A 186 5.32 36.39 -12.60
N ASP A 187 5.44 37.44 -11.79
CA ASP A 187 5.27 38.85 -12.19
C ASP A 187 6.57 39.52 -12.68
N ARG A 188 7.59 38.75 -13.11
CA ARG A 188 8.84 39.25 -13.73
C ARG A 188 9.11 38.63 -15.08
#